data_AF-A0A965CA57-F1
#
_entry.id   AF-A0A965CA57-F1
#
_cell.length_a   1.000
_cell.length_b   1.000
_cell.length_c   1.000
_cell.angle_alpha   90.00
_cell.angle_beta   90.00
_cell.angle_gamma   90.00
#
_symmetry.space_group_name_H-M   'P 1'
#
loop_
_entity.id
_entity.type
_entity.pdbx_description
1 polymer ?
#
loop_
_entity_poly.entity_id
_entity_poly.type
_entity_poly.pdbx_seq_one_letter_code
_entity_poly.pdbx_strand_id
1 'polypeptide(L)'
;YADGHHLHYIAARTASKPRVPAEASHLGGNAFLVKLGNKTEIWFSHSPEELQLALATASEVEATHDRTWLFVKNKLFTQGFNLSRENLTPCVRETKQLDMSSIMKMIQDRPAQEKN
;
A
#
# COMPACT_ATOMS: atom_id res chain seq x y z
N TYR A 1 3.60 -15.61 -8.32
CA TYR A 1 3.33 -14.53 -7.37
C TYR A 1 3.66 -15.05 -5.98
N ALA A 2 4.44 -14.33 -5.18
CA ALA A 2 4.82 -14.78 -3.83
C ALA A 2 3.75 -14.36 -2.81
N ASP A 3 3.48 -15.22 -1.83
CA ASP A 3 2.63 -14.87 -0.69
C ASP A 3 3.18 -13.62 0.01
N GLY A 4 2.31 -12.65 0.30
CA GLY A 4 2.68 -11.37 0.93
C GLY A 4 3.25 -10.30 -0.02
N HIS A 5 3.23 -10.51 -1.33
CA HIS A 5 3.58 -9.46 -2.31
C HIS A 5 2.35 -8.67 -2.79
N HIS A 6 1.52 -8.23 -1.85
CA HIS A 6 0.36 -7.40 -2.15
C HIS A 6 0.81 -5.93 -2.27
N LEU A 7 1.45 -5.67 -3.42
CA LEU A 7 1.58 -4.37 -4.09
C LEU A 7 2.26 -3.26 -3.26
N HIS A 8 3.60 -3.25 -3.30
CA HIS A 8 4.40 -2.05 -3.09
C HIS A 8 3.98 -0.93 -4.07
N TYR A 9 4.06 0.32 -3.61
CA TYR A 9 3.84 1.58 -4.36
C TYR A 9 3.94 1.43 -5.88
N ILE A 10 2.80 1.45 -6.57
CA ILE A 10 2.74 1.56 -8.03
C ILE A 10 2.52 3.04 -8.36
N ALA A 11 3.48 3.63 -9.07
CA ALA A 11 3.27 4.93 -9.71
C ALA A 11 2.04 4.81 -10.62
N ALA A 12 0.97 5.53 -10.26
CA ALA A 12 -0.36 5.53 -10.87
C ALA A 12 -0.36 6.09 -12.31
N ARG A 13 0.39 5.47 -13.22
CA ARG A 13 0.79 6.09 -14.51
C ARG A 13 -0.35 6.33 -15.51
N THR A 14 -1.54 5.80 -15.27
CA THR A 14 -2.77 6.14 -15.99
C THR A 14 -3.94 5.97 -15.03
N ALA A 15 -4.48 7.08 -14.51
CA ALA A 15 -5.58 7.12 -13.56
C ALA A 15 -6.61 6.00 -13.80
N SER A 16 -6.68 5.02 -12.89
CA SER A 16 -7.72 4.00 -12.85
C SER A 16 -9.08 4.69 -12.98
N LYS A 17 -9.72 4.54 -14.15
CA LYS A 17 -10.99 5.15 -14.54
C LYS A 17 -11.94 4.03 -15.01
N PRO A 18 -13.26 4.19 -14.86
CA PRO A 18 -13.95 5.34 -14.27
C PRO A 18 -13.80 5.40 -12.75
N ARG A 19 -13.82 6.63 -12.22
CA ARG A 19 -13.84 6.91 -10.80
C ARG A 19 -15.20 7.46 -10.42
N VAL A 20 -15.67 7.11 -9.24
CA VAL A 20 -16.91 7.61 -8.67
C VAL A 20 -16.63 8.27 -7.33
N PRO A 21 -17.42 9.27 -6.93
CA PRO A 21 -17.37 9.81 -5.58
C PRO A 21 -17.51 8.69 -4.55
N ALA A 22 -16.71 8.77 -3.50
CA ALA A 22 -16.66 7.78 -2.44
C ALA A 22 -16.59 8.44 -1.07
N GLU A 23 -17.02 7.71 -0.05
CA GLU A 23 -16.74 8.03 1.35
C GLU A 23 -15.94 6.88 1.95
N ALA A 24 -15.00 7.18 2.84
CA ALA A 24 -14.26 6.16 3.57
C ALA A 24 -14.16 6.53 5.06
N SER A 25 -14.50 5.59 5.95
CA SER A 25 -14.36 5.76 7.39
C SER A 25 -13.61 4.59 8.01
N HIS A 26 -12.71 4.87 8.94
CA HIS A 26 -11.92 3.84 9.61
C HIS A 26 -12.78 3.03 10.59
N LEU A 27 -12.66 1.71 10.55
CA LEU A 27 -13.37 0.79 11.46
C LEU A 27 -12.47 0.21 12.56
N GLY A 28 -11.16 0.41 12.46
CA GLY A 28 -10.16 -0.17 13.37
C GLY A 28 -9.19 -1.12 12.66
N GLY A 29 -7.97 -1.21 13.17
CA GLY A 29 -6.89 -1.97 12.53
C GLY A 29 -6.68 -1.55 11.07
N ASN A 30 -6.66 -2.52 10.17
CA ASN A 30 -6.48 -2.28 8.73
C ASN A 30 -7.78 -1.95 8.00
N ALA A 31 -8.95 -2.00 8.66
CA ALA A 31 -10.26 -1.99 8.00
C ALA A 31 -10.87 -0.59 7.84
N PHE A 32 -11.46 -0.37 6.67
CA PHE A 32 -12.17 0.85 6.30
C PHE A 32 -13.52 0.49 5.69
N LEU A 33 -14.57 1.18 6.13
CA LEU A 33 -15.87 1.15 5.47
C LEU A 33 -15.82 2.12 4.29
N VAL A 34 -15.99 1.63 3.08
CA VAL A 34 -15.96 2.42 1.85
C VAL A 34 -17.34 2.42 1.21
N LYS A 35 -17.91 3.60 1.00
CA LYS A 35 -19.19 3.79 0.31
C LYS A 35 -18.96 4.30 -1.11
N LEU A 36 -19.61 3.66 -2.07
CA LEU A 36 -19.51 3.92 -3.51
C LEU A 36 -20.92 4.02 -4.09
N GLY A 37 -21.47 5.23 -4.17
CA GLY A 37 -22.87 5.42 -4.50
C GLY A 37 -23.78 4.64 -3.54
N ASN A 38 -24.49 3.63 -4.06
CA ASN A 38 -25.42 2.80 -3.27
C ASN A 38 -24.77 1.55 -2.65
N LYS A 39 -23.47 1.32 -2.87
CA LYS A 39 -22.75 0.16 -2.33
C LYS A 39 -21.91 0.56 -1.14
N THR A 40 -21.83 -0.31 -0.15
CA THR A 40 -20.91 -0.19 0.98
C THR A 40 -20.10 -1.47 1.08
N GLU A 41 -18.78 -1.34 1.11
CA GLU A 41 -17.83 -2.45 1.17
C GLU A 41 -16.84 -2.22 2.31
N ILE A 42 -16.27 -3.29 2.85
CA ILE A 42 -15.14 -3.21 3.78
C ILE A 42 -13.87 -3.44 2.98
N TRP A 43 -12.97 -2.47 2.99
CA TRP A 43 -11.67 -2.54 2.36
C TRP A 43 -10.56 -2.49 3.40
N PHE A 44 -9.43 -3.12 3.12
CA PHE A 44 -8.30 -3.24 4.02
C PHE A 44 -7.08 -2.53 3.43
N SER A 45 -6.44 -1.67 4.23
CA SER A 45 -5.21 -0.96 3.86
C SER A 45 -4.00 -1.59 4.54
N HIS A 46 -2.87 -1.67 3.83
CA HIS A 46 -1.57 -2.01 4.44
C HIS A 46 -0.98 -0.86 5.27
N SER A 47 -1.41 0.38 5.00
CA SER A 47 -0.96 1.59 5.69
C SER A 47 -2.17 2.35 6.25
N PRO A 48 -2.86 1.82 7.28
CA PRO A 48 -4.09 2.42 7.80
C PRO A 48 -3.85 3.81 8.39
N GLU A 49 -2.68 4.08 8.97
CA GLU A 49 -2.34 5.39 9.55
C GLU A 49 -2.20 6.46 8.45
N GLU A 50 -1.50 6.15 7.36
CA GLU A 50 -1.32 7.06 6.23
C GLU A 50 -2.65 7.40 5.55
N LEU A 51 -3.52 6.39 5.39
CA LEU A 51 -4.84 6.61 4.81
C LEU A 51 -5.74 7.46 5.73
N GLN A 52 -5.71 7.24 7.05
CA GLN A 52 -6.44 8.10 7.99
C GLN A 52 -5.98 9.56 7.93
N LEU A 53 -4.67 9.80 7.88
CA LEU A 53 -4.10 11.14 7.75
C LEU A 53 -4.52 11.81 6.45
N ALA A 54 -4.50 11.07 5.34
CA ALA A 54 -4.96 11.58 4.05
C ALA A 54 -6.45 11.96 4.10
N LEU A 55 -7.30 11.07 4.66
CA LEU A 55 -8.74 11.30 4.79
C LEU A 55 -9.08 12.50 5.69
N ALA A 56 -8.32 12.73 6.76
CA ALA A 56 -8.53 13.88 7.66
C ALA A 56 -8.33 15.23 6.97
N THR A 57 -7.58 15.28 5.86
CA THR A 57 -7.31 16.50 5.08
C THR A 57 -7.96 16.50 3.71
N ALA A 58 -8.83 15.51 3.45
CA ALA A 58 -9.45 15.31 2.14
C ALA A 58 -10.47 16.41 1.83
N SER A 59 -10.38 16.98 0.63
CA SER A 59 -11.45 17.80 0.05
C SER A 59 -12.39 16.96 -0.81
N GLU A 60 -11.89 15.86 -1.36
CA GLU A 60 -12.65 14.95 -2.22
C GLU A 60 -12.05 13.54 -2.12
N VAL A 61 -12.92 12.54 -2.14
CA VAL A 61 -12.51 11.14 -2.19
C VAL A 61 -13.22 10.47 -3.35
N GLU A 62 -12.44 9.78 -4.19
CA GLU A 62 -12.94 8.99 -5.31
C GLU A 62 -12.48 7.54 -5.14
N ALA A 63 -13.21 6.59 -5.71
CA ALA A 63 -12.72 5.24 -5.86
C ALA A 63 -13.03 4.68 -7.25
N THR A 64 -12.34 3.61 -7.62
CA THR A 64 -12.65 2.85 -8.83
C THR A 64 -13.81 1.90 -8.60
N HIS A 65 -14.62 1.67 -9.63
CA HIS A 65 -15.78 0.78 -9.53
C HIS A 65 -15.38 -0.70 -9.34
N ASP A 66 -14.39 -1.17 -10.12
CA ASP A 66 -14.07 -2.61 -10.20
C ASP A 66 -12.83 -3.02 -9.40
N ARG A 67 -12.06 -2.03 -8.92
CA ARG A 67 -10.83 -2.24 -8.16
C ARG A 67 -10.93 -1.53 -6.82
N THR A 68 -10.16 -1.99 -5.86
CA THR A 68 -10.06 -1.42 -4.51
C THR A 68 -9.04 -0.28 -4.47
N TRP A 69 -9.15 0.67 -5.40
CA TRP A 69 -8.34 1.88 -5.36
C TRP A 69 -9.15 3.05 -4.81
N LEU A 70 -8.61 3.69 -3.78
CA LEU A 70 -9.13 4.92 -3.22
C LEU A 70 -8.19 6.08 -3.55
N PHE A 71 -8.72 7.17 -4.07
CA PHE A 71 -8.00 8.38 -4.41
C PHE A 71 -8.47 9.49 -3.48
N VAL A 72 -7.56 9.91 -2.60
CA VAL A 72 -7.81 10.97 -1.63
C VAL A 72 -7.18 12.24 -2.17
N LYS A 73 -8.01 13.23 -2.49
CA LYS A 73 -7.56 14.53 -2.99
C LYS A 73 -7.59 15.55 -1.87
N ASN A 74 -6.53 16.34 -1.78
CA ASN A 74 -6.52 17.58 -1.03
C ASN A 74 -6.24 18.75 -1.97
N LYS A 75 -6.10 19.97 -1.43
CA LYS A 75 -5.89 21.19 -2.22
C LYS A 75 -4.58 21.19 -3.04
N LEU A 76 -3.61 20.36 -2.70
CA LEU A 76 -2.24 20.40 -3.24
C LEU A 76 -1.92 19.19 -4.12
N PHE A 77 -2.45 18.02 -3.80
CA PHE A 77 -2.12 16.78 -4.50
C PHE A 77 -3.20 15.71 -4.33
N THR A 78 -3.05 14.60 -5.07
CA THR A 78 -3.89 13.41 -4.98
C THR A 78 -3.03 12.23 -4.54
N GLN A 79 -3.45 11.52 -3.49
CA GLN A 79 -2.85 10.27 -3.04
C GLN A 79 -3.71 9.10 -3.49
N GLY A 80 -3.09 8.07 -4.07
CA GLY A 80 -3.76 6.82 -4.44
C GLY A 80 -3.39 5.73 -3.46
N PHE A 81 -4.39 5.09 -2.88
CA PHE A 81 -4.25 3.94 -1.99
C PHE A 81 -4.81 2.72 -2.70
N ASN A 82 -4.03 1.65 -2.73
CA ASN A 82 -4.50 0.34 -3.18
C ASN A 82 -4.86 -0.49 -1.94
N LEU A 83 -6.12 -0.88 -1.85
CA LEU A 83 -6.68 -1.63 -0.75
C LEU A 83 -6.99 -3.06 -1.18
N SER A 84 -7.46 -3.88 -0.26
CA SER A 84 -7.92 -5.26 -0.48
C SER A 84 -9.35 -5.44 0.00
N ARG A 85 -10.10 -6.38 -0.57
CA ARG A 85 -11.41 -6.82 -0.02
C ARG A 85 -11.25 -7.91 1.05
N GLU A 86 -10.05 -8.48 1.13
CA GLU A 86 -9.68 -9.51 2.11
C GLU A 86 -8.78 -8.89 3.17
N ASN A 87 -8.93 -9.35 4.41
CA ASN A 87 -8.11 -8.87 5.52
C ASN A 87 -6.63 -9.16 5.22
N LEU A 88 -5.81 -8.12 5.33
CA LEU A 88 -4.41 -8.18 4.98
C LEU A 88 -3.61 -8.72 6.15
N THR A 89 -2.97 -9.88 5.96
CA THR A 89 -1.89 -10.33 6.82
C THR A 89 -0.71 -9.37 6.66
N PRO A 90 -0.08 -8.89 7.74
CA PRO A 90 1.08 -8.02 7.62
C PRO A 90 2.18 -8.66 6.77
N CYS A 91 2.73 -7.90 5.82
CA CYS A 91 3.88 -8.32 5.02
C CYS A 91 5.17 -8.28 5.86
N VAL A 92 5.23 -9.05 6.95
CA VAL A 92 6.50 -9.37 7.60
C VAL A 92 7.19 -10.40 6.73
N ARG A 93 7.99 -9.93 5.77
CA ARG A 93 9.20 -10.69 5.45
C ARG A 93 10.01 -10.65 6.72
N GLU A 94 10.23 -11.81 7.36
CA GLU A 94 11.40 -11.95 8.21
C GLU A 94 12.60 -11.58 7.34
N THR A 95 13.09 -10.35 7.48
CA THR A 95 14.46 -10.05 7.11
C THR A 95 15.29 -10.99 7.96
N LYS A 96 15.73 -12.12 7.39
CA LYS A 96 16.86 -12.87 7.92
C LYS A 96 18.01 -11.88 7.95
N GLN A 97 18.18 -11.22 9.08
CA GLN A 97 19.36 -10.45 9.35
C GLN A 97 20.49 -11.47 9.33
N LEU A 98 21.35 -11.39 8.32
CA LEU A 98 22.53 -12.24 8.28
C LEU A 98 23.31 -11.95 9.55
N ASP A 99 23.64 -13.00 10.30
CA ASP A 99 24.54 -12.85 11.43
C ASP A 99 25.91 -12.32 10.95
N MET A 100 26.63 -11.66 11.85
CA MET A 100 27.91 -11.04 11.52
C MET A 100 28.94 -12.07 11.01
N SER A 101 28.85 -13.34 11.43
CA SER A 101 29.70 -14.41 10.92
C SER A 101 29.46 -14.70 9.43
N SER A 102 28.20 -14.72 8.99
CA SER A 102 27.81 -14.93 7.60
C SER A 102 28.26 -13.75 6.72
N ILE A 103 28.16 -12.53 7.25
CA ILE A 103 28.65 -11.31 6.59
C ILE A 103 30.17 -11.37 6.42
N MET A 104 30.91 -11.71 7.48
CA MET A 104 32.37 -11.78 7.45
C MET A 104 32.87 -12.86 6.49
N LYS A 105 32.21 -14.02 6.44
CA LYS A 105 32.54 -15.08 5.48
C LYS A 105 32.34 -14.62 4.04
N MET A 106 31.24 -13.92 3.74
CA MET A 106 31.01 -13.34 2.40
C MET A 106 32.04 -12.28 2.01
N ILE A 107 32.59 -11.53 2.97
CA ILE A 107 33.65 -10.55 2.73
C ILE A 107 34.98 -11.25 2.43
N GLN A 108 35.29 -12.32 3.17
CA GLN A 108 36.52 -13.12 2.98
C GLN A 108 36.51 -13.91 1.68
N ASP A 109 35.34 -14.40 1.27
CA ASP A 109 35.16 -15.18 0.03
C ASP A 109 35.02 -14.30 -1.22
N ARG A 110 35.09 -12.96 -1.10
CA ARG A 110 35.13 -12.09 -2.29
C ARG A 110 36.50 -12.20 -2.95
N PRO A 111 36.59 -12.64 -4.22
CA PRO A 111 37.84 -12.56 -4.95
C PRO A 111 38.25 -11.09 -5.04
N ALA A 112 39.52 -10.80 -4.75
CA ALA A 112 40.08 -9.47 -4.92
C ALA A 112 39.86 -9.06 -6.37
N GLN A 113 38.98 -8.10 -6.62
CA GLN A 113 38.90 -7.48 -7.94
C GLN A 113 40.27 -6.88 -8.23
N GLU A 114 40.95 -7.46 -9.22
CA GLU A 114 42.24 -7.02 -9.72
C GLU A 114 42.13 -5.52 -10.05
N LYS A 115 42.91 -4.73 -9.31
CA LYS A 115 43.14 -3.34 -9.63
C LYS A 115 44.01 -3.31 -10.88
N ASN A 116 43.42 -2.98 -12.02
CA ASN A 116 44.16 -2.43 -13.16
C ASN A 116 44.41 -0.94 -12.92
#